data_AF-A0A383CYQ1-F1
#
_entry.id   AF-A0A383CYQ1-F1
#
_cell.length_a   1.000
_cell.length_b   1.000
_cell.length_c   1.000
_cell.angle_alpha   90.00
_cell.angle_beta   90.00
_cell.angle_gamma   90.00
#
_symmetry.space_group_name_H-M   'P 1'
#
loop_
_entity.id
_entity.type
_entity.pdbx_description
1 polymer ?
#
loop_
_entity_poly.entity_id
_entity_poly.type
_entity_poly.pdbx_seq_one_letter_code
_entity_poly.pdbx_strand_id
1 'polypeptide(L)'
;ISATLVSGYFNSRQRVWEEPIYRNVFGLLGQFGDAEIASLIGPRGLVVEHAPVQSIEGPPKARPGRRGGAAPGKISTTPIKSVASEFRRAWGLAGKSKSPGLWELIKSDAAGSDNALKKFLLSLRVIKIPFPKPWDLHFKLKTDNTAKRQQRQIKELTNYTQQLLRFSEYERSENFWKKLPPSQTDKWEEQSEPHRKRMWQEVIGQLPAANIPTNPRSRKILETDGWTGYDVLLDVWP
;
A
#
# COMPACT_ATOMS: atom_id res chain seq x y z
N ILE A 1 2.51 -18.11 15.29
CA ILE A 1 3.79 -17.41 15.08
C ILE A 1 4.42 -17.14 16.44
N SER A 2 5.68 -17.53 16.65
CA SER A 2 6.41 -17.37 17.93
C SER A 2 7.49 -16.29 17.88
N ALA A 3 8.06 -16.05 16.70
CA ALA A 3 8.93 -14.92 16.39
C ALA A 3 8.83 -14.60 14.89
N THR A 4 9.22 -13.40 14.50
CA THR A 4 9.26 -12.96 13.09
C THR A 4 10.62 -12.34 12.77
N LEU A 5 11.16 -12.64 11.59
CA LEU A 5 12.28 -11.93 10.98
C LEU A 5 11.80 -11.27 9.68
N VAL A 6 12.05 -9.97 9.52
CA VAL A 6 11.74 -9.21 8.31
C VAL A 6 13.03 -8.58 7.79
N SER A 7 13.42 -8.93 6.56
CA SER A 7 14.68 -8.46 5.96
C SER A 7 14.41 -7.56 4.75
N GLY A 8 14.96 -6.34 4.76
CA GLY A 8 14.95 -5.40 3.64
C GLY A 8 13.58 -4.80 3.26
N TYR A 9 12.49 -5.23 3.89
CA TYR A 9 11.13 -4.77 3.57
C TYR A 9 10.63 -3.65 4.47
N PHE A 10 10.86 -3.75 5.78
CA PHE A 10 10.19 -2.93 6.80
C PHE A 10 10.49 -1.43 6.65
N ASN A 11 9.46 -0.60 6.49
CA ASN A 11 9.60 0.84 6.32
C ASN A 11 8.29 1.60 6.60
N SER A 12 8.37 2.91 6.79
CA SER A 12 7.20 3.79 6.63
C SER A 12 6.60 3.63 5.24
N ARG A 13 5.33 3.27 5.18
CA ARG A 13 4.58 3.00 3.94
C ARG A 13 3.97 4.26 3.31
N GLN A 14 4.24 5.44 3.86
CA GLN A 14 3.65 6.72 3.41
C GLN A 14 3.96 7.08 1.94
N ARG A 15 5.03 6.50 1.37
CA ARG A 15 5.43 6.70 -0.03
C ARG A 15 5.25 5.45 -0.89
N VAL A 16 4.39 4.51 -0.49
CA VAL A 16 4.16 3.27 -1.26
C VAL A 16 3.67 3.54 -2.69
N TRP A 17 2.99 4.68 -2.92
CA TRP A 17 2.54 5.10 -4.25
C TRP A 17 3.69 5.36 -5.25
N GLU A 18 4.93 5.54 -4.79
CA GLU A 18 6.14 5.63 -5.63
C GLU A 18 6.74 4.25 -5.95
N GLU A 19 6.28 3.20 -5.27
CA GLU A 19 6.67 1.83 -5.56
C GLU A 19 5.86 1.31 -6.76
N PRO A 20 6.34 0.25 -7.44
CA PRO A 20 5.60 -0.35 -8.55
C PRO A 20 4.18 -0.75 -8.14
N ILE A 21 3.22 -0.65 -9.08
CA ILE A 21 1.78 -0.86 -8.81
C ILE A 21 1.45 -2.19 -8.11
N TYR A 22 2.26 -3.24 -8.30
CA TYR A 22 2.09 -4.53 -7.62
C TYR A 22 2.46 -4.52 -6.12
N ARG A 23 2.96 -3.40 -5.58
CA ARG A 23 3.17 -3.17 -4.14
C ARG A 23 2.09 -2.28 -3.52
N ASN A 24 1.24 -1.66 -4.35
CA ASN A 24 0.14 -0.84 -3.86
C ASN A 24 -0.99 -1.73 -3.33
N VAL A 25 -1.29 -1.57 -2.04
CA VAL A 25 -2.45 -2.17 -1.39
C VAL A 25 -3.43 -1.04 -1.09
N PHE A 26 -4.58 -1.05 -1.77
CA PHE A 26 -5.59 -0.02 -1.60
C PHE A 26 -6.09 0.01 -0.15
N GLY A 27 -6.16 1.21 0.43
CA GLY A 27 -6.65 1.41 1.79
C GLY A 27 -5.71 0.96 2.92
N LEU A 28 -4.49 0.47 2.61
CA LEU A 28 -3.53 0.00 3.63
C LEU A 28 -3.35 1.05 4.75
N LEU A 29 -2.94 2.26 4.38
CA LEU A 29 -2.65 3.36 5.30
C LEU A 29 -3.89 4.00 5.94
N GLY A 30 -5.11 3.57 5.57
CA GLY A 30 -6.32 4.04 6.24
C GLY A 30 -6.39 3.55 7.68
N GLN A 31 -5.79 2.39 7.97
CA GLN A 31 -5.81 1.79 9.31
C GLN A 31 -4.44 1.25 9.76
N PHE A 32 -3.56 0.84 8.84
CA PHE A 32 -2.33 0.14 9.19
C PHE A 32 -1.13 0.54 8.30
N GLY A 33 0.03 0.72 8.91
CA GLY A 33 1.33 0.67 8.26
C GLY A 33 2.15 -0.51 8.76
N ASP A 34 3.43 -0.56 8.38
CA ASP A 34 4.33 -1.62 8.85
C ASP A 34 4.46 -1.60 10.38
N ALA A 35 4.46 -0.43 11.03
CA ALA A 35 4.56 -0.37 12.49
C ALA A 35 3.32 -0.92 13.21
N GLU A 36 2.10 -0.62 12.74
CA GLU A 36 0.88 -1.16 13.32
C GLU A 36 0.81 -2.67 13.10
N ILE A 37 1.18 -3.17 11.92
CA ILE A 37 1.22 -4.62 11.67
C ILE A 37 2.26 -5.29 12.58
N ALA A 38 3.43 -4.67 12.73
CA ALA A 38 4.46 -5.17 13.62
C ALA A 38 4.02 -5.13 15.09
N SER A 39 3.24 -4.13 15.54
CA SER A 39 2.78 -4.08 16.93
C SER A 39 1.88 -5.27 17.30
N LEU A 40 1.14 -5.84 16.34
CA LEU A 40 0.31 -7.05 16.52
C LEU A 40 1.13 -8.33 16.81
N ILE A 41 2.44 -8.32 16.53
CA ILE A 41 3.32 -9.43 16.93
C ILE A 41 3.53 -9.44 18.44
N GLY A 42 3.46 -8.26 19.08
CA GLY A 42 3.67 -8.08 20.51
C GLY A 42 2.80 -9.05 21.34
N PRO A 43 3.35 -9.64 22.42
CA PRO A 43 4.70 -9.46 22.96
C PRO A 43 5.75 -10.39 22.33
N ARG A 44 5.49 -11.07 21.22
CA ARG A 44 6.43 -12.05 20.64
C ARG A 44 7.63 -11.35 19.98
N GLY A 45 8.72 -12.10 19.75
CA GLY A 45 9.96 -11.55 19.23
C GLY A 45 9.84 -11.04 17.79
N LEU A 46 10.49 -9.92 17.49
CA LEU A 46 10.57 -9.30 16.17
C LEU A 46 12.01 -8.90 15.87
N VAL A 47 12.56 -9.44 14.79
CA VAL A 47 13.84 -8.97 14.25
C VAL A 47 13.54 -8.24 12.95
N VAL A 48 13.87 -6.94 12.92
CA VAL A 48 13.88 -6.16 11.68
C VAL A 48 15.32 -6.06 11.22
N GLU A 49 15.61 -6.61 10.05
CA GLU A 49 16.90 -6.53 9.40
C GLU A 49 16.84 -5.50 8.28
N HIS A 50 17.57 -4.40 8.45
CA HIS A 50 17.90 -3.48 7.38
C HIS A 50 18.98 -4.14 6.51
N ALA A 51 18.54 -4.62 5.34
CA ALA A 51 19.37 -5.26 4.34
C ALA A 51 19.11 -4.61 2.97
N PRO A 52 20.10 -4.61 2.07
CA PRO A 52 19.90 -4.13 0.71
C PRO A 52 18.89 -5.00 -0.04
N VAL A 53 18.10 -4.36 -0.90
CA VAL A 53 17.15 -5.01 -1.81
C VAL A 53 17.56 -4.77 -3.25
N GLN A 54 17.08 -5.62 -4.16
CA GLN A 54 17.28 -5.41 -5.59
C GLN A 54 16.61 -4.10 -6.03
N SER A 55 17.40 -3.18 -6.59
CA SER A 55 16.86 -1.92 -7.13
C SER A 55 16.03 -2.20 -8.37
N ILE A 56 14.88 -1.54 -8.47
CA ILE A 56 14.04 -1.50 -9.67
C ILE A 56 13.85 -0.03 -10.00
N GLU A 57 14.40 0.43 -11.12
CA GLU A 57 14.37 1.86 -11.50
C GLU A 57 13.10 2.27 -12.25
N GLY A 58 12.26 1.31 -12.65
CA GLY A 58 11.05 1.60 -13.41
C GLY A 58 10.50 0.39 -14.14
N PRO A 59 9.42 0.58 -14.93
CA PRO A 59 8.86 -0.48 -15.74
C PRO A 59 9.84 -0.90 -16.86
N PRO A 60 9.75 -2.15 -17.37
CA PRO A 60 10.49 -2.58 -18.54
C PRO A 60 10.25 -1.66 -19.75
N LYS A 61 11.25 -1.57 -20.63
CA LYS A 61 11.14 -0.77 -21.86
C LYS A 61 9.93 -1.22 -22.69
N ALA A 62 9.15 -0.25 -23.18
CA ALA A 62 8.00 -0.52 -24.02
C ALA A 62 8.41 -1.24 -25.32
N ARG A 63 7.59 -2.19 -25.77
CA ARG A 63 7.78 -2.87 -27.05
C ARG A 63 7.52 -1.91 -28.21
N PRO A 64 8.16 -2.10 -29.39
CA PRO A 64 7.85 -1.31 -30.59
C PRO A 64 6.35 -1.30 -30.89
N GLY A 65 5.80 -0.14 -31.23
CA GLY A 65 4.36 0.04 -31.52
C GLY A 65 3.45 0.17 -30.28
N ARG A 66 3.99 0.16 -29.06
CA ARG A 66 3.24 0.45 -27.82
C ARG A 66 3.71 1.78 -27.24
N ARG A 67 2.78 2.66 -26.84
CA ARG A 67 3.13 3.86 -26.06
C ARG A 67 3.65 3.43 -24.69
N GLY A 68 4.77 4.01 -24.26
CA GLY A 68 5.28 3.84 -22.90
C GLY A 68 4.34 4.52 -21.92
N GLY A 69 3.68 3.74 -21.06
CA GLY A 69 2.72 4.23 -20.08
C GLY A 69 2.45 3.24 -18.96
N ALA A 70 3.36 2.29 -18.74
CA ALA A 70 3.29 1.43 -17.56
C ALA A 70 3.44 2.30 -16.31
N ALA A 71 2.66 1.99 -15.26
CA ALA A 71 2.67 2.73 -14.01
C ALA A 71 4.12 2.90 -13.51
N PRO A 72 4.63 4.14 -13.42
CA PRO A 72 5.99 4.39 -12.97
C PRO A 72 6.08 3.95 -11.50
N GLY A 73 7.20 3.35 -11.13
CA GLY A 73 7.46 2.99 -9.75
C GLY A 73 8.84 2.39 -9.60
N LYS A 74 9.46 2.65 -8.46
CA LYS A 74 10.82 2.21 -8.16
C LYS A 74 10.91 1.50 -6.82
N ILE A 75 11.84 0.56 -6.72
CA ILE A 75 12.20 -0.09 -5.47
C ILE A 75 13.66 0.26 -5.22
N SER A 76 13.97 0.73 -4.02
CA SER A 76 15.33 0.98 -3.59
C SER A 76 15.48 0.59 -2.12
N THR A 77 16.72 0.36 -1.69
CA THR A 77 17.01 0.10 -0.28
C THR A 77 16.60 1.32 0.54
N THR A 78 15.69 1.10 1.49
CA THR A 78 15.17 2.16 2.34
C THR A 78 16.28 2.76 3.20
N PRO A 79 16.31 4.08 3.47
CA PRO A 79 17.24 4.67 4.42
C PRO A 79 17.06 4.07 5.84
N ILE A 80 18.15 3.64 6.47
CA ILE A 80 18.13 3.07 7.83
C ILE A 80 17.40 3.96 8.85
N LYS A 81 17.48 5.30 8.69
CA LYS A 81 16.78 6.25 9.56
C LYS A 81 15.26 6.08 9.52
N SER A 82 14.70 5.84 8.33
CA SER A 82 13.27 5.61 8.15
C SER A 82 12.83 4.30 8.80
N VAL A 83 13.60 3.22 8.57
CA VAL A 83 13.38 1.90 9.20
C VAL A 83 13.45 2.01 10.73
N ALA A 84 14.46 2.70 11.26
CA ALA A 84 14.62 2.90 12.69
C ALA A 84 13.49 3.71 13.32
N SER A 85 13.00 4.74 12.63
CA SER A 85 11.85 5.53 13.09
C SER A 85 10.59 4.67 13.15
N GLU A 86 10.31 3.92 12.08
CA GLU A 86 9.13 3.05 12.00
C GLU A 86 9.22 1.91 13.03
N PHE A 87 10.41 1.38 13.30
CA PHE A 87 10.63 0.33 14.29
C PHE A 87 10.36 0.83 15.71
N ARG A 88 10.84 2.04 16.05
CA ARG A 88 10.52 2.67 17.35
C ARG A 88 9.03 2.93 17.50
N ARG A 89 8.37 3.35 16.41
CA ARG A 89 6.92 3.53 16.38
C ARG A 89 6.19 2.21 16.69
N ALA A 90 6.62 1.11 16.05
CA ALA A 90 6.05 -0.21 16.25
C ALA A 90 6.20 -0.68 17.72
N TRP A 91 7.40 -0.49 18.27
CA TRP A 91 7.69 -0.81 19.68
C TRP A 91 6.81 -0.02 20.64
N GLY A 92 6.61 1.29 20.38
CA GLY A 92 5.71 2.13 21.18
C GLY A 92 4.26 1.66 21.14
N LEU A 93 3.80 1.19 19.98
CA LEU A 93 2.44 0.68 19.77
C LEU A 93 2.20 -0.70 20.37
N ALA A 94 3.23 -1.55 20.49
CA ALA A 94 3.10 -2.93 20.98
C ALA A 94 2.69 -3.03 22.46
N GLY A 95 2.72 -1.92 23.19
CA GLY A 95 2.33 -1.86 24.59
C GLY A 95 3.34 -2.51 25.55
N LYS A 96 3.03 -2.46 26.86
CA LYS A 96 3.89 -3.06 27.89
C LYS A 96 3.53 -4.53 28.11
N SER A 97 4.53 -5.39 28.23
CA SER A 97 4.38 -6.80 28.59
C SER A 97 5.26 -7.17 29.77
N LYS A 98 4.81 -8.09 30.61
CA LYS A 98 5.61 -8.68 31.71
C LYS A 98 6.75 -9.55 31.19
N SER A 99 6.59 -10.12 30.00
CA SER A 99 7.57 -10.97 29.34
C SER A 99 7.66 -10.58 27.87
N PRO A 100 8.29 -9.43 27.53
CA PRO A 100 8.47 -9.02 26.15
C PRO A 100 9.45 -9.96 25.46
N GLY A 101 9.11 -10.35 24.24
CA GLY A 101 10.01 -11.01 23.31
C GLY A 101 11.10 -10.05 22.86
N LEU A 102 12.15 -10.61 22.27
CA LEU A 102 13.28 -9.84 21.79
C LEU A 102 12.89 -9.04 20.54
N TRP A 103 13.00 -7.71 20.63
CA TRP A 103 12.81 -6.81 19.49
C TRP A 103 14.14 -6.16 19.13
N GLU A 104 14.61 -6.40 17.91
CA GLU A 104 15.94 -5.99 17.47
C GLU A 104 15.89 -5.38 16.07
N LEU A 105 16.60 -4.27 15.89
CA LEU A 105 16.88 -3.69 14.59
C LEU A 105 18.34 -3.93 14.24
N ILE A 106 18.60 -4.63 13.15
CA ILE A 106 19.94 -5.05 12.74
C ILE A 106 20.23 -4.45 11.37
N LYS A 107 21.44 -3.91 11.20
CA LYS A 107 21.94 -3.48 9.90
C LYS A 107 22.85 -4.58 9.34
N SER A 108 22.62 -4.94 8.09
CA SER A 108 23.32 -6.02 7.40
C SER A 108 23.66 -5.63 5.96
N ASP A 109 24.75 -6.19 5.43
CA ASP A 109 25.15 -6.00 4.03
C ASP A 109 24.42 -6.95 3.07
N ALA A 110 23.69 -7.94 3.61
CA ALA A 110 22.83 -8.85 2.86
C ALA A 110 21.66 -9.30 3.74
N ALA A 111 20.57 -9.73 3.12
CA ALA A 111 19.43 -10.31 3.83
C ALA A 111 19.80 -11.70 4.39
N GLY A 112 19.32 -12.00 5.60
CA GLY A 112 19.59 -13.27 6.28
C GLY A 112 20.98 -13.37 6.88
N SER A 113 21.55 -12.26 7.38
CA SER A 113 22.85 -12.28 8.04
C SER A 113 22.86 -13.20 9.27
N ASP A 114 24.03 -13.76 9.61
CA ASP A 114 24.21 -14.59 10.81
C ASP A 114 23.73 -13.88 12.09
N ASN A 115 23.94 -12.56 12.19
CA ASN A 115 23.48 -11.80 13.34
C ASN A 115 21.94 -11.74 13.41
N ALA A 116 21.26 -11.47 12.28
CA ALA A 116 19.80 -11.46 12.22
C ALA A 116 19.19 -12.83 12.49
N LEU A 117 19.76 -13.89 11.89
CA LEU A 117 19.34 -15.26 12.12
C LEU A 117 19.57 -15.68 13.58
N LYS A 118 20.70 -15.31 14.19
CA LYS A 118 20.98 -15.60 15.60
C LYS A 118 19.92 -14.98 16.51
N LYS A 119 19.58 -13.70 16.31
CA LYS A 119 18.57 -12.99 17.11
C LYS A 119 17.17 -13.57 16.92
N PHE A 120 16.84 -13.97 15.69
CA PHE A 120 15.59 -14.64 15.37
C PHE A 120 15.50 -16.02 16.06
N LEU A 121 16.55 -16.84 15.97
CA LEU A 121 16.62 -18.16 16.59
C LEU A 121 16.59 -18.09 18.12
N LEU A 122 17.27 -17.10 18.71
CA LEU A 122 17.17 -16.82 20.15
C LEU A 122 15.73 -16.50 20.56
N SER A 123 14.98 -15.74 19.74
CA SER A 123 13.56 -15.46 19.97
C SER A 123 12.68 -16.72 19.92
N LEU A 124 13.11 -17.73 19.17
CA LEU A 124 12.49 -19.06 19.12
C LEU A 124 13.01 -20.02 20.21
N ARG A 125 13.88 -19.54 21.12
CA ARG A 125 14.55 -20.34 22.16
C ARG A 125 15.48 -21.42 21.61
N VAL A 126 16.04 -21.20 20.43
CA VAL A 126 17.06 -22.07 19.84
C VAL A 126 18.44 -21.48 20.08
N ILE A 127 19.26 -22.17 20.88
CA ILE A 127 20.47 -21.60 21.52
C ILE A 127 21.77 -22.02 20.81
N LYS A 128 21.77 -23.15 20.10
CA LYS A 128 22.95 -23.68 19.40
C LYS A 128 22.59 -24.11 17.98
N ILE A 129 22.89 -23.26 17.02
CA ILE A 129 22.92 -23.64 15.60
C ILE A 129 24.23 -23.12 15.01
N PRO A 130 25.13 -23.99 14.52
CA PRO A 130 26.20 -23.53 13.65
C PRO A 130 25.54 -23.00 12.37
N PHE A 131 25.80 -21.74 12.00
CA PHE A 131 25.46 -21.26 10.68
C PHE A 131 26.47 -21.88 9.71
N PRO A 132 26.05 -22.80 8.83
CA PRO A 132 26.95 -23.26 7.79
C PRO A 132 27.28 -22.08 6.87
N LYS A 133 28.44 -22.15 6.21
CA LYS A 133 28.74 -21.18 5.15
C LYS A 133 27.60 -21.17 4.13
N PRO A 134 27.15 -19.97 3.68
CA PRO A 134 26.18 -19.89 2.60
C PRO A 134 26.68 -20.72 1.42
N TRP A 135 25.85 -21.65 0.96
CA TRP A 135 26.09 -22.39 -0.27
C TRP A 135 25.15 -21.86 -1.34
N ASP A 136 25.58 -21.93 -2.58
CA ASP A 136 24.69 -21.64 -3.70
C ASP A 136 23.51 -22.60 -3.64
N LEU A 137 22.31 -22.03 -3.49
CA LEU A 137 21.10 -22.81 -3.50
C LEU A 137 20.86 -23.27 -4.95
N HIS A 138 21.40 -24.45 -5.30
CA HIS A 138 21.11 -25.13 -6.57
C HIS A 138 19.71 -25.75 -6.58
N PHE A 139 18.74 -25.05 -6.00
CA PHE A 139 17.36 -25.46 -6.01
C PHE A 139 16.71 -24.94 -7.28
N LYS A 140 16.66 -25.79 -8.31
CA LYS A 140 15.74 -25.57 -9.43
C LYS A 140 14.34 -25.88 -8.91
N LEU A 141 13.64 -24.84 -8.44
CA LEU A 141 12.21 -24.93 -8.15
C LEU A 141 11.51 -25.32 -9.46
N LYS A 142 11.25 -26.63 -9.66
CA LYS A 142 10.38 -27.13 -10.72
C LYS A 142 8.96 -26.74 -10.36
N THR A 143 8.58 -25.50 -10.67
CA THR A 143 7.19 -25.09 -10.57
C THR A 143 6.43 -25.64 -11.77
N ASP A 144 6.09 -26.93 -11.76
CA ASP A 144 5.33 -27.57 -12.85
C ASP A 144 3.87 -27.04 -12.95
N ASN A 145 3.54 -25.99 -12.20
CA ASN A 145 2.17 -25.52 -11.97
C ASN A 145 2.09 -23.98 -11.82
N THR A 146 3.09 -23.19 -12.22
CA THR A 146 2.99 -21.71 -12.13
C THR A 146 1.82 -21.18 -12.97
N ALA A 147 1.71 -21.60 -14.23
CA ALA A 147 0.61 -21.20 -15.10
C ALA A 147 -0.76 -21.67 -14.57
N LYS A 148 -0.86 -22.94 -14.14
CA LYS A 148 -2.09 -23.52 -13.57
C LYS A 148 -2.48 -22.86 -12.23
N ARG A 149 -1.50 -22.50 -11.38
CA ARG A 149 -1.74 -21.73 -10.14
C ARG A 149 -2.24 -20.32 -10.46
N GLN A 150 -1.59 -19.63 -11.40
CA GLN A 150 -2.03 -18.31 -11.84
C GLN A 150 -3.44 -18.37 -12.42
N GLN A 151 -3.76 -19.39 -13.23
CA GLN A 151 -5.09 -19.62 -13.74
C GLN A 151 -6.13 -19.81 -12.61
N ARG A 152 -5.80 -20.58 -11.56
CA ARG A 152 -6.69 -20.73 -10.38
C ARG A 152 -6.91 -19.39 -9.68
N GLN A 153 -5.85 -18.62 -9.43
CA GLN A 153 -5.98 -17.30 -8.79
C GLN A 153 -6.83 -16.32 -9.63
N ILE A 154 -6.62 -16.28 -10.95
CA ILE A 154 -7.44 -15.45 -11.85
C ILE A 154 -8.90 -15.92 -11.82
N LYS A 155 -9.13 -17.24 -11.81
CA LYS A 155 -10.48 -17.80 -11.72
C LYS A 155 -11.15 -17.45 -10.39
N GLU A 156 -10.44 -17.53 -9.28
CA GLU A 156 -10.93 -17.11 -7.94
C GLU A 156 -11.32 -15.62 -7.94
N LEU A 157 -10.45 -14.74 -8.45
CA LEU A 157 -10.74 -13.30 -8.56
C LEU A 157 -11.92 -13.01 -9.49
N THR A 158 -12.02 -13.74 -10.60
CA THR A 158 -13.14 -13.64 -11.54
C THR A 158 -14.44 -14.07 -10.86
N ASN A 159 -14.44 -15.24 -10.23
CA ASN A 159 -15.62 -15.78 -9.54
C ASN A 159 -16.10 -14.83 -8.44
N TYR A 160 -15.16 -14.28 -7.65
CA TYR A 160 -15.46 -13.30 -6.62
C TYR A 160 -16.12 -12.04 -7.21
N THR A 161 -15.53 -11.45 -8.25
CA THR A 161 -16.10 -10.27 -8.91
C THR A 161 -17.47 -10.56 -9.53
N GLN A 162 -17.65 -11.73 -10.14
CA GLN A 162 -18.93 -12.16 -10.71
C GLN A 162 -19.99 -12.36 -9.62
N GLN A 163 -19.62 -12.89 -8.46
CA GLN A 163 -20.51 -13.00 -7.32
C GLN A 163 -20.92 -11.61 -6.82
N LEU A 164 -19.96 -10.70 -6.63
CA LEU A 164 -20.25 -9.31 -6.25
C LEU A 164 -21.20 -8.63 -7.25
N LEU A 165 -20.98 -8.80 -8.55
CA LEU A 165 -21.83 -8.19 -9.58
C LEU A 165 -23.29 -8.68 -9.46
N ARG A 166 -23.51 -9.98 -9.25
CA ARG A 166 -24.86 -10.55 -9.07
C ARG A 166 -25.58 -9.95 -7.88
N PHE A 167 -24.87 -9.68 -6.78
CA PHE A 167 -25.46 -9.09 -5.58
C PHE A 167 -25.51 -7.56 -5.62
N SER A 168 -24.76 -6.92 -6.53
CA SER A 168 -24.65 -5.45 -6.60
C SER A 168 -25.98 -4.74 -6.88
N GLU A 169 -26.91 -5.39 -7.58
CA GLU A 169 -28.22 -4.81 -7.86
C GLU A 169 -29.08 -4.71 -6.60
N TYR A 170 -29.08 -5.76 -5.77
CA TYR A 170 -29.78 -5.74 -4.48
C TYR A 170 -29.19 -4.66 -3.56
N GLU A 171 -27.86 -4.58 -3.47
CA GLU A 171 -27.18 -3.54 -2.71
C GLU A 171 -27.53 -2.13 -3.21
N ARG A 172 -27.50 -1.90 -4.53
CA ARG A 172 -27.87 -0.61 -5.12
C ARG A 172 -29.33 -0.26 -4.87
N SER A 173 -30.22 -1.23 -5.01
CA SER A 173 -31.64 -1.05 -4.76
C SER A 173 -31.91 -0.69 -3.29
N GLU A 174 -31.41 -1.47 -2.33
CA GLU A 174 -31.66 -1.26 -0.91
C GLU A 174 -30.94 -0.02 -0.35
N ASN A 175 -29.68 0.18 -0.72
CA ASN A 175 -28.84 1.21 -0.11
C ASN A 175 -28.78 2.54 -0.86
N PHE A 176 -29.32 2.61 -2.08
CA PHE A 176 -29.36 3.83 -2.89
C PHE A 176 -30.78 4.14 -3.39
N TRP A 177 -31.34 3.33 -4.29
CA TRP A 177 -32.57 3.70 -5.00
C TRP A 177 -33.81 3.79 -4.11
N LYS A 178 -33.99 2.88 -3.12
CA LYS A 178 -35.12 2.98 -2.18
C LYS A 178 -35.06 4.22 -1.28
N LYS A 179 -33.86 4.77 -1.04
CA LYS A 179 -33.64 5.96 -0.20
C LYS A 179 -33.73 7.26 -1.00
N LEU A 180 -33.71 7.18 -2.34
CA LEU A 180 -33.81 8.30 -3.27
C LEU A 180 -34.87 8.03 -4.34
N PRO A 181 -36.17 7.95 -3.98
CA PRO A 181 -37.25 7.67 -4.92
C PRO A 181 -37.45 8.84 -5.90
N PRO A 182 -37.31 8.63 -7.22
CA PRO A 182 -37.43 9.71 -8.22
C PRO A 182 -38.80 10.37 -8.32
N SER A 183 -39.84 9.76 -7.73
CA SER A 183 -41.23 10.23 -7.80
C SER A 183 -41.56 11.36 -6.81
N GLN A 184 -40.66 11.70 -5.88
CA GLN A 184 -40.86 12.73 -4.85
C GLN A 184 -39.93 13.94 -5.10
N THR A 185 -40.17 14.66 -6.20
CA THR A 185 -39.29 15.75 -6.66
C THR A 185 -39.25 16.95 -5.70
N ASP A 186 -40.31 17.17 -4.94
CA ASP A 186 -40.40 18.20 -3.89
C ASP A 186 -39.40 17.98 -2.73
N LYS A 187 -38.96 16.73 -2.52
CA LYS A 187 -38.02 16.34 -1.46
C LYS A 187 -36.63 15.99 -1.96
N TRP A 188 -36.36 16.21 -3.25
CA TRP A 188 -35.15 15.72 -3.90
C TRP A 188 -33.86 16.23 -3.27
N GLU A 189 -33.81 17.53 -2.88
CA GLU A 189 -32.63 18.10 -2.23
C GLU A 189 -32.31 17.39 -0.93
N GLU A 190 -33.29 17.29 -0.03
CA GLU A 190 -33.17 16.61 1.27
C GLU A 190 -32.78 15.13 1.11
N GLN A 191 -33.40 14.42 0.17
CA GLN A 191 -33.09 13.01 -0.09
C GLN A 191 -31.69 12.80 -0.69
N SER A 192 -31.21 13.74 -1.52
CA SER A 192 -29.91 13.62 -2.18
C SER A 192 -28.73 13.91 -1.25
N GLU A 193 -28.92 14.74 -0.22
CA GLU A 193 -27.86 15.21 0.68
C GLU A 193 -27.07 14.07 1.36
N PRO A 194 -27.69 13.06 1.98
CA PRO A 194 -26.97 11.91 2.54
C PRO A 194 -26.12 11.18 1.50
N HIS A 195 -26.59 11.07 0.25
CA HIS A 195 -25.86 10.42 -0.83
C HIS A 195 -24.68 11.26 -1.33
N ARG A 196 -24.83 12.59 -1.41
CA ARG A 196 -23.73 13.52 -1.70
C ARG A 196 -22.64 13.43 -0.64
N LYS A 197 -23.03 13.43 0.65
CA LYS A 197 -22.09 13.24 1.77
C LYS A 197 -21.38 11.90 1.70
N ARG A 198 -22.11 10.80 1.45
CA ARG A 198 -21.51 9.47 1.28
C ARG A 198 -20.50 9.44 0.13
N MET A 199 -20.88 9.97 -1.04
CA MET A 199 -19.99 10.04 -2.19
C MET A 199 -18.71 10.83 -1.85
N TRP A 200 -18.88 12.02 -1.26
CA TRP A 200 -17.77 12.89 -0.89
C TRP A 200 -16.85 12.23 0.15
N GLN A 201 -17.40 11.70 1.24
CA GLN A 201 -16.62 11.27 2.40
C GLN A 201 -16.09 9.83 2.27
N GLU A 202 -16.87 8.92 1.70
CA GLU A 202 -16.55 7.49 1.71
C GLU A 202 -16.05 6.97 0.36
N VAL A 203 -16.43 7.61 -0.75
CA VAL A 203 -16.11 7.10 -2.10
C VAL A 203 -14.91 7.82 -2.72
N ILE A 204 -14.99 9.15 -2.85
CA ILE A 204 -13.89 9.93 -3.47
C ILE A 204 -12.90 10.47 -2.45
N GLY A 205 -13.28 10.53 -1.17
CA GLY A 205 -12.50 11.12 -0.09
C GLY A 205 -12.68 12.64 -0.02
N GLN A 206 -12.93 13.15 1.19
CA GLN A 206 -13.12 14.57 1.40
C GLN A 206 -11.77 15.26 1.57
N LEU A 207 -11.45 16.17 0.64
CA LEU A 207 -10.35 17.11 0.81
C LEU A 207 -10.69 18.12 1.92
N PRO A 208 -9.70 18.58 2.70
CA PRO A 208 -9.90 19.65 3.65
C PRO A 208 -10.38 20.92 2.92
N ALA A 209 -11.11 21.78 3.64
CA ALA A 209 -11.50 23.07 3.11
C ALA A 209 -10.27 23.83 2.60
N ALA A 210 -10.43 24.53 1.46
CA ALA A 210 -9.37 25.38 0.94
C ALA A 210 -8.94 26.38 2.01
N ASN A 211 -7.63 26.43 2.28
CA ASN A 211 -7.05 27.27 3.32
C ASN A 211 -6.26 28.47 2.74
N ILE A 212 -6.32 28.65 1.42
CA ILE A 212 -5.73 29.78 0.70
C ILE A 212 -6.74 30.36 -0.31
N PRO A 213 -6.68 31.66 -0.63
CA PRO A 213 -7.45 32.24 -1.72
C PRO A 213 -7.08 31.62 -3.07
N THR A 214 -8.02 31.57 -4.03
CA THR A 214 -7.79 30.93 -5.34
C THR A 214 -6.81 31.67 -6.26
N ASN A 215 -6.51 32.95 -5.97
CA ASN A 215 -5.56 33.81 -6.70
C ASN A 215 -5.52 33.55 -8.22
N PRO A 216 -6.65 33.72 -8.94
CA PRO A 216 -6.76 33.33 -10.33
C PRO A 216 -5.81 34.15 -11.20
N ARG A 217 -5.00 33.48 -12.00
CA ARG A 217 -4.05 34.09 -12.94
C ARG A 217 -4.34 33.55 -14.32
N SER A 218 -4.72 34.43 -15.23
CA SER A 218 -5.07 34.05 -16.61
C SER A 218 -4.05 34.59 -17.61
N ARG A 219 -3.85 33.83 -18.70
CA ARG A 219 -3.07 34.26 -19.85
C ARG A 219 -3.80 33.86 -21.13
N LYS A 220 -3.98 34.82 -22.05
CA LYS A 220 -4.51 34.53 -23.39
C LYS A 220 -3.50 33.65 -24.14
N ILE A 221 -3.96 32.51 -24.66
CA ILE A 221 -3.12 31.56 -25.42
C ILE A 221 -3.49 31.48 -26.90
N LEU A 222 -4.72 31.86 -27.25
CA LEU A 222 -5.19 31.86 -28.63
C LEU A 222 -6.30 32.90 -28.83
N GLU A 223 -6.34 33.48 -30.02
CA GLU A 223 -7.43 34.34 -30.47
C GLU A 223 -7.80 33.96 -31.90
N THR A 224 -9.09 33.74 -32.12
CA THR A 224 -9.71 33.44 -33.42
C THR A 224 -10.94 34.32 -33.60
N ASP A 225 -11.51 34.36 -34.80
CA ASP A 225 -12.70 35.18 -35.07
C ASP A 225 -13.95 34.74 -34.28
N GLY A 226 -13.99 33.48 -33.82
CA GLY A 226 -15.13 32.92 -33.10
C GLY A 226 -14.93 32.75 -31.59
N TRP A 227 -13.69 32.69 -31.11
CA TRP A 227 -13.40 32.48 -29.68
C TRP A 227 -11.95 32.84 -29.30
N THR A 228 -11.78 33.09 -28.01
CA THR A 228 -10.49 33.38 -27.38
C THR A 228 -10.20 32.33 -26.30
N GLY A 229 -9.02 31.73 -26.34
CA GLY A 229 -8.57 30.72 -25.37
C GLY A 229 -7.73 31.34 -24.26
N TYR A 230 -7.97 30.92 -23.02
CA TYR A 230 -7.18 31.32 -21.85
C TYR A 230 -6.67 30.10 -21.09
N ASP A 231 -5.40 30.13 -20.68
CA ASP A 231 -4.92 29.33 -19.56
C ASP A 231 -5.31 30.03 -18.26
N VAL A 232 -5.82 29.28 -17.28
CA VAL A 232 -6.13 29.81 -15.94
C VAL A 232 -5.46 28.95 -14.88
N LEU A 233 -4.60 29.56 -14.08
CA LEU A 233 -3.99 28.96 -12.91
C LEU A 233 -4.74 29.37 -11.65
N LEU A 234 -5.08 28.39 -10.82
CA LEU A 234 -5.73 28.58 -9.52
C LEU A 234 -4.84 28.00 -8.41
N ASP A 235 -4.70 28.75 -7.33
CA ASP A 235 -4.15 28.24 -6.07
C ASP A 235 -5.22 27.39 -5.37
N VAL A 236 -4.87 26.21 -4.85
CA VAL A 236 -5.86 25.25 -4.31
C VAL A 236 -5.54 24.78 -2.88
N TRP A 237 -4.36 24.19 -2.66
CA TRP A 237 -3.84 23.79 -1.33
C TRP A 237 -2.30 23.93 -1.32
N PRO A 238 -1.66 24.15 -0.15
CA PRO A 238 -0.19 24.25 -0.02
C PRO A 238 0.55 22.92 -0.28
#